data_AF-A0A372BW97-F1
#
_entry.id   AF-A0A372BW97-F1
#
_cell.length_a   1.000
_cell.length_b   1.000
_cell.length_c   1.000
_cell.angle_alpha   90.00
_cell.angle_beta   90.00
_cell.angle_gamma   90.00
#
_symmetry.space_group_name_H-M   'P 1'
#
loop_
_entity.id
_entity.type
_entity.pdbx_description
1 polymer ?
#
loop_
_entity_poly.entity_id
_entity_poly.type
_entity_poly.pdbx_seq_one_letter_code
_entity_poly.pdbx_strand_id
1 'polypeptide(L)'
;MLRRLAGGGVLLLLSALCLAVPVRHVLVPLWPSPVDEILTSAGSGSVERRVVPARSADAKNAPVVARSRPISLWRLETEAGNVSHAWLVGVRDTEGRLLPALPEWFETQRLDSPLPEAVRLVLRTPGRETREVDGATIRRMYRPNGLALPERFALWRDRLIERWRVISPSRARMTPPAR
;
A
#
# COMPACT_ATOMS: atom_id res chain seq x y z
N MET A 1 -42.24 -10.89 -17.52
CA MET A 1 -40.93 -11.42 -17.10
C MET A 1 -39.91 -10.35 -16.68
N LEU A 2 -39.77 -9.21 -17.38
CA LEU A 2 -38.81 -8.14 -17.02
C LEU A 2 -38.91 -7.61 -15.56
N ARG A 3 -40.11 -7.48 -14.99
CA ARG A 3 -40.30 -7.02 -13.59
C ARG A 3 -39.72 -7.98 -12.53
N ARG A 4 -39.65 -9.29 -12.82
CA ARG A 4 -39.07 -10.29 -11.90
C ARG A 4 -37.53 -10.26 -11.94
N LEU A 5 -36.94 -9.95 -13.09
CA LEU A 5 -35.49 -9.77 -13.24
C LEU A 5 -35.00 -8.49 -12.53
N ALA A 6 -35.76 -7.40 -12.63
CA ALA A 6 -35.46 -6.16 -11.90
C ALA A 6 -35.52 -6.35 -10.37
N GLY A 7 -36.53 -7.08 -9.87
CA GLY A 7 -36.64 -7.40 -8.45
C GLY A 7 -35.51 -8.28 -7.92
N GLY A 8 -35.09 -9.29 -8.70
CA GLY A 8 -33.97 -10.15 -8.35
C GLY A 8 -32.63 -9.40 -8.29
N GLY A 9 -32.40 -8.47 -9.23
CA GLY A 9 -31.20 -7.62 -9.23
C GLY A 9 -31.13 -6.68 -8.03
N VAL A 10 -32.26 -6.07 -7.65
CA VAL A 10 -32.34 -5.20 -6.46
C VAL A 10 -32.11 -5.99 -5.18
N LEU A 11 -32.68 -7.20 -5.06
CA LEU A 11 -32.48 -8.05 -3.90
C LEU A 11 -31.01 -8.49 -3.77
N LEU A 12 -30.37 -8.90 -4.87
CA LEU A 12 -28.94 -9.25 -4.90
C LEU A 12 -28.06 -8.07 -4.49
N LEU A 13 -28.36 -6.87 -4.99
CA LEU A 13 -27.62 -5.66 -4.63
C LEU A 13 -27.76 -5.36 -3.14
N LEU A 14 -28.97 -5.43 -2.59
CA LEU A 14 -29.24 -5.24 -1.16
C LEU A 14 -28.55 -6.29 -0.29
N SER A 15 -28.58 -7.56 -0.69
CA SER A 15 -27.86 -8.64 0.01
C SER A 15 -26.36 -8.41 0.00
N ALA A 16 -25.79 -8.01 -1.15
CA ALA A 16 -24.37 -7.68 -1.26
C ALA A 16 -23.99 -6.48 -0.37
N LEU A 17 -24.82 -5.43 -0.32
CA LEU A 17 -24.64 -4.28 0.57
C LEU A 17 -24.72 -4.68 2.05
N CYS A 18 -25.72 -5.47 2.44
CA CYS A 18 -25.88 -5.96 3.81
C CYS A 18 -24.73 -6.85 4.26
N LEU A 19 -24.12 -7.62 3.35
CA LEU A 19 -22.93 -8.42 3.64
C LEU A 19 -21.63 -7.60 3.64
N ALA A 20 -21.55 -6.55 2.82
CA ALA A 20 -20.37 -5.69 2.74
C ALA A 20 -20.17 -4.80 3.97
N VAL A 21 -21.27 -4.36 4.61
CA VAL A 21 -21.23 -3.51 5.82
C VAL A 21 -20.52 -4.18 7.00
N PRO A 22 -20.88 -5.39 7.46
CA PRO A 22 -20.18 -6.05 8.57
C PRO A 22 -18.73 -6.39 8.20
N VAL A 23 -18.46 -6.77 6.95
CA VAL A 23 -17.09 -6.99 6.46
C VAL A 23 -16.26 -5.71 6.56
N ARG A 24 -16.81 -4.54 6.22
CA ARG A 24 -16.15 -3.25 6.42
C ARG A 24 -15.90 -2.98 7.91
N HIS A 25 -16.87 -3.24 8.79
CA HIS A 25 -16.69 -3.03 10.23
C HIS A 25 -15.67 -3.98 10.87
N VAL A 26 -15.45 -5.16 10.31
CA VAL A 26 -14.42 -6.12 10.76
C VAL A 26 -13.04 -5.81 10.16
N LEU A 27 -12.97 -5.42 8.89
CA LEU A 27 -11.69 -5.19 8.20
C LEU A 27 -11.08 -3.80 8.45
N VAL A 28 -11.90 -2.77 8.71
CA VAL A 28 -11.41 -1.42 9.03
C VAL A 28 -10.57 -1.36 10.32
N PRO A 29 -10.95 -1.98 11.45
CA PRO A 29 -10.11 -1.98 12.65
C PRO A 29 -8.82 -2.81 12.51
N LEU A 30 -8.77 -3.75 11.55
CA LEU A 30 -7.53 -4.46 11.20
C LEU A 30 -6.62 -3.64 10.27
N TRP A 31 -7.12 -2.50 9.76
CA TRP A 31 -6.33 -1.61 8.91
C TRP A 31 -5.49 -0.69 9.80
N PRO A 32 -4.17 -0.57 9.57
CA PRO A 32 -3.32 0.26 10.40
C PRO A 32 -3.76 1.72 10.33
N SER A 33 -4.14 2.26 11.49
CA SER A 33 -4.49 3.66 11.68
C SER A 33 -3.37 4.57 11.16
N PRO A 34 -3.70 5.72 10.54
CA PRO A 34 -2.68 6.68 10.15
C PRO A 34 -1.89 7.13 11.38
N VAL A 35 -0.56 7.16 11.26
CA VAL A 35 0.38 7.59 12.30
C VAL A 35 1.18 8.79 11.79
N ASP A 36 1.42 9.74 12.66
CA ASP A 36 2.30 10.88 12.46
C ASP A 36 3.65 10.60 13.12
N GLU A 37 4.70 11.05 12.45
CA GLU A 37 6.04 11.08 13.00
C GLU A 37 6.33 12.49 13.53
N ILE A 38 6.58 12.59 14.82
CA ILE A 38 6.82 13.83 15.53
C ILE A 38 8.26 13.85 16.04
N LEU A 39 8.99 14.91 15.70
CA LEU A 39 10.28 15.20 16.29
C LEU A 39 10.08 16.18 17.44
N THR A 40 10.30 15.72 18.68
CA THR A 40 10.19 16.53 19.90
C THR A 40 11.57 16.93 20.42
N SER A 41 11.72 18.14 20.94
CA SER A 41 12.96 18.53 21.63
C SER A 41 13.00 17.84 22.99
N ALA A 42 14.03 17.04 23.25
CA ALA A 42 14.23 16.35 24.52
C ALA A 42 15.12 17.16 25.49
N GLY A 43 15.33 18.45 25.21
CA GLY A 43 16.27 19.29 25.96
C GLY A 43 17.73 18.98 25.62
N SER A 44 18.65 19.85 26.04
CA SER A 44 20.10 19.78 25.74
C SER A 44 20.48 19.69 24.25
N GLY A 45 19.62 20.20 23.36
CA GLY A 45 19.86 20.15 21.90
C GLY A 45 19.59 18.77 21.28
N SER A 46 19.05 17.81 22.04
CA SER A 46 18.70 16.49 21.53
C SER A 46 17.28 16.45 20.94
N VAL A 47 17.12 15.70 19.86
CA VAL A 47 15.83 15.51 19.17
C VAL A 47 15.38 14.07 19.37
N GLU A 48 14.19 13.90 19.93
CA GLU A 48 13.55 12.60 20.13
C GLU A 48 12.50 12.35 19.04
N ARG A 49 12.51 11.15 18.47
CA ARG A 49 11.59 10.71 17.41
C ARG A 49 10.46 9.88 18.00
N ARG A 50 9.21 10.34 17.86
CA ARG A 50 8.01 9.64 18.33
C ARG A 50 7.04 9.36 17.18
N VAL A 51 6.41 8.19 17.21
CA VAL A 51 5.34 7.81 16.27
C VAL A 51 4.03 7.78 17.05
N VAL A 52 3.08 8.63 16.67
CA VAL A 52 1.78 8.74 17.36
C VAL A 52 0.62 8.59 16.37
N PRO A 53 -0.57 8.13 16.77
CA PRO A 53 -1.72 8.11 15.87
C PRO A 53 -2.06 9.52 15.36
N ALA A 54 -2.22 9.70 14.05
CA ALA A 54 -2.39 11.02 13.41
C ALA A 54 -3.63 11.81 13.85
N ARG A 55 -4.57 11.15 14.56
CA ARG A 55 -5.80 11.76 15.10
C ARG A 55 -5.82 11.81 16.63
N SER A 56 -4.76 11.42 17.32
CA SER A 56 -4.73 11.44 18.79
C SER A 56 -4.59 12.87 19.31
N ALA A 57 -5.06 13.10 20.54
CA ALA A 57 -4.82 14.35 21.26
C ALA A 57 -3.32 14.58 21.46
N ASP A 58 -2.54 13.52 21.65
CA ASP A 58 -1.08 13.56 21.78
C ASP A 58 -0.42 14.15 20.53
N ALA A 59 -0.91 13.80 19.32
CA ALA A 59 -0.38 14.34 18.08
C ALA A 59 -0.67 15.84 17.93
N LYS A 60 -1.83 16.30 18.44
CA LYS A 60 -2.22 17.72 18.40
C LYS A 60 -1.44 18.58 19.38
N ASN A 61 -1.13 18.04 20.56
CA ASN A 61 -0.60 18.79 21.70
C ASN A 61 0.92 18.62 21.91
N ALA A 62 1.60 17.81 21.09
CA ALA A 62 3.04 17.60 21.24
C ALA A 62 3.84 18.91 20.98
N PRO A 63 4.89 19.20 21.77
CA PRO A 63 5.81 20.30 21.49
C PRO A 63 6.74 19.91 20.34
N VAL A 64 6.28 20.19 19.11
CA VAL A 64 6.91 19.70 17.89
C VAL A 64 7.95 20.68 17.36
N VAL A 65 9.19 20.20 17.20
CA VAL A 65 10.27 20.94 16.51
C VAL A 65 10.07 20.86 14.99
N ALA A 66 9.71 19.68 14.49
CA ALA A 66 9.34 19.46 13.10
C ALA A 66 8.31 18.33 12.98
N ARG A 67 7.27 18.56 12.17
CA ARG A 67 6.33 17.51 11.73
C ARG A 67 6.80 17.02 10.38
N SER A 68 7.36 15.82 10.34
CA SER A 68 7.50 15.12 9.07
C SER A 68 6.09 14.67 8.69
N ARG A 69 5.48 15.28 7.65
CA ARG A 69 4.30 14.68 7.01
C ARG A 69 4.64 13.20 6.80
N PRO A 70 3.72 12.28 7.12
CA PRO A 70 4.05 10.90 7.42
C PRO A 70 5.02 10.39 6.36
N ILE A 71 6.15 9.81 6.78
CA ILE A 71 6.84 8.87 5.92
C ILE A 71 5.77 7.82 5.64
N SER A 72 5.10 7.99 4.52
CA SER A 72 3.84 7.29 4.29
C SER A 72 4.23 5.86 4.07
N LEU A 73 3.72 4.96 4.90
CA LEU A 73 3.94 3.53 4.73
C LEU A 73 3.53 3.19 3.30
N TRP A 74 4.50 2.75 2.51
CA TRP A 74 4.26 2.29 1.18
C TRP A 74 4.00 0.79 1.24
N ARG A 75 2.97 0.37 0.52
CA ARG A 75 2.78 -1.02 0.17
C ARG A 75 3.40 -1.24 -1.19
N LEU A 76 4.34 -2.17 -1.24
CA LEU A 76 5.02 -2.57 -2.46
C LEU A 76 4.56 -3.97 -2.84
N GLU A 77 4.16 -4.14 -4.08
CA GLU A 77 3.84 -5.43 -4.68
C GLU A 77 4.88 -5.70 -5.76
N THR A 78 5.61 -6.80 -5.63
CA THR A 78 6.60 -7.20 -6.63
C THR A 78 5.96 -7.99 -7.76
N GLU A 79 6.65 -8.12 -8.89
CA GLU A 79 6.22 -8.99 -10.00
C GLU A 79 6.06 -10.46 -9.57
N ALA A 80 6.91 -10.91 -8.64
CA ALA A 80 6.83 -12.25 -8.04
C ALA A 80 5.61 -12.45 -7.11
N GLY A 81 4.77 -11.44 -6.92
CA GLY A 81 3.59 -11.49 -6.05
C GLY A 81 3.89 -11.29 -4.56
N ASN A 82 5.12 -10.93 -4.20
CA ASN A 82 5.46 -10.62 -2.81
C ASN A 82 4.89 -9.25 -2.43
N VAL A 83 4.36 -9.16 -1.22
CA VAL A 83 3.84 -7.92 -0.67
C VAL A 83 4.68 -7.52 0.53
N SER A 84 5.22 -6.31 0.50
CA SER A 84 5.94 -5.72 1.63
C SER A 84 5.36 -4.36 2.01
N HIS A 85 5.55 -4.00 3.27
CA HIS A 85 5.16 -2.70 3.82
C HIS A 85 6.41 -2.05 4.38
N ALA A 86 6.76 -0.88 3.88
CA ALA A 86 7.99 -0.20 4.29
C ALA A 86 7.90 1.31 4.12
N TRP A 87 8.76 2.01 4.84
CA TRP A 87 8.98 3.43 4.70
C TRP A 87 10.05 3.69 3.66
N LEU A 88 9.76 4.58 2.70
CA LEU A 88 10.77 5.02 1.74
C LEU A 88 11.73 5.99 2.45
N VAL A 89 13.00 5.61 2.51
CA VAL A 89 14.07 6.42 3.12
C VAL A 89 14.79 7.23 2.05
N GLY A 90 14.88 6.68 0.84
CA GLY A 90 15.52 7.36 -0.28
C GLY A 90 15.60 6.47 -1.51
N VAL A 91 16.27 6.99 -2.51
CA VAL A 91 16.33 6.40 -3.85
C VAL A 91 17.78 6.48 -4.31
N ARG A 92 18.33 5.39 -4.83
CA ARG A 92 19.67 5.37 -5.44
C ARG A 92 19.58 5.29 -6.96
N ASP A 93 20.48 5.97 -7.63
CA ASP A 93 20.70 5.84 -9.08
C ASP A 93 21.50 4.57 -9.44
N THR A 94 21.80 4.40 -10.73
CA THR A 94 22.59 3.29 -11.29
C THR A 94 24.01 3.23 -10.74
N GLU A 95 24.56 4.37 -10.35
CA GLU A 95 25.88 4.52 -9.76
C GLU A 95 25.86 4.27 -8.23
N GLY A 96 24.69 3.96 -7.67
CA GLY A 96 24.49 3.70 -6.25
C GLY A 96 24.49 4.97 -5.40
N ARG A 97 24.46 6.17 -5.99
CA ARG A 97 24.41 7.44 -5.27
C ARG A 97 23.00 7.71 -4.80
N LEU A 98 22.86 8.18 -3.57
CA LEU A 98 21.57 8.59 -3.03
C LEU A 98 21.13 9.88 -3.73
N LEU A 99 19.95 9.87 -4.33
CA LEU A 99 19.37 11.05 -4.94
C LEU A 99 19.12 12.14 -3.87
N PRO A 100 19.48 13.41 -4.14
CA PRO A 100 19.37 14.49 -3.17
C PRO A 100 17.92 14.87 -2.86
N ALA A 101 17.00 14.56 -3.78
CA ALA A 101 15.56 14.74 -3.62
C ALA A 101 14.84 13.50 -4.12
N LEU A 102 13.64 13.25 -3.59
CA LEU A 102 12.77 12.22 -4.13
C LEU A 102 12.29 12.64 -5.53
N PRO A 103 12.34 11.75 -6.53
CA PRO A 103 11.78 12.02 -7.84
C PRO A 103 10.29 12.42 -7.79
N GLU A 104 9.86 13.31 -8.68
CA GLU A 104 8.48 13.85 -8.73
C GLU A 104 7.41 12.76 -8.83
N TRP A 105 7.70 11.65 -9.50
CA TRP A 105 6.75 10.54 -9.61
C TRP A 105 6.40 9.91 -8.25
N PHE A 106 7.22 10.08 -7.21
CA PHE A 106 6.87 9.68 -5.83
C PHE A 106 5.85 10.59 -5.14
N GLU A 107 5.58 11.77 -5.68
CA GLU A 107 4.53 12.66 -5.16
C GLU A 107 3.15 12.05 -5.34
N THR A 108 3.00 11.15 -6.30
CA THR A 108 1.77 10.38 -6.52
C THR A 108 1.50 9.41 -5.36
N GLN A 109 0.22 9.14 -5.10
CA GLN A 109 -0.19 8.21 -4.03
C GLN A 109 -0.20 6.75 -4.48
N ARG A 110 -0.13 6.53 -5.79
CA ARG A 110 -0.21 5.23 -6.47
C ARG A 110 0.64 5.25 -7.73
N LEU A 111 1.49 4.24 -7.86
CA LEU A 111 2.37 3.97 -8.99
C LEU A 111 2.04 2.57 -9.50
N ASP A 112 1.52 2.49 -10.72
CA ASP A 112 1.13 1.26 -11.40
C ASP A 112 2.03 1.02 -12.62
N SER A 113 3.29 0.68 -12.36
CA SER A 113 4.23 0.20 -13.37
C SER A 113 5.52 -0.21 -12.67
N PRO A 114 6.33 -1.10 -13.27
CA PRO A 114 7.75 -1.18 -12.93
C PRO A 114 8.33 0.22 -12.88
N LEU A 115 8.98 0.54 -11.77
CA LEU A 115 9.75 1.78 -11.68
C LEU A 115 10.93 1.64 -12.64
N PRO A 116 11.50 2.76 -13.12
CA PRO A 116 12.65 2.70 -14.03
C PRO A 116 13.73 1.77 -13.49
N GLU A 117 14.24 0.85 -14.33
CA GLU A 117 15.24 -0.17 -13.93
C GLU A 117 16.50 0.45 -13.33
N ALA A 118 16.76 1.71 -13.67
CA ALA A 118 17.88 2.51 -13.21
C ALA A 118 17.81 2.93 -11.72
N VAL A 119 16.83 2.45 -10.95
CA VAL A 119 16.51 3.00 -9.64
C VAL A 119 16.41 1.91 -8.57
N ARG A 120 17.15 2.06 -7.47
CA ARG A 120 17.00 1.24 -6.25
C ARG A 120 16.30 2.01 -5.16
N LEU A 121 15.27 1.41 -4.56
CA LEU A 121 14.58 1.98 -3.42
C LEU A 121 15.25 1.57 -2.12
N VAL A 122 15.58 2.55 -1.28
CA VAL A 122 16.06 2.32 0.08
C VAL A 122 14.85 2.36 1.00
N LEU A 123 14.47 1.18 1.50
CA LEU A 123 13.26 0.97 2.28
C LEU A 123 13.62 0.63 3.73
N ARG A 124 12.80 1.08 4.68
CA ARG A 124 12.91 0.71 6.10
C ARG A 124 11.68 -0.07 6.52
N THR A 125 11.89 -1.29 7.03
CA THR A 125 10.80 -2.16 7.48
C THR A 125 10.30 -1.73 8.86
N PRO A 126 9.12 -2.21 9.30
CA PRO A 126 8.64 -2.07 10.68
C PRO A 126 9.66 -2.49 11.75
N GLY A 127 10.48 -3.50 11.45
CA GLY A 127 11.57 -3.97 12.32
C GLY A 127 12.80 -3.05 12.38
N ARG A 128 12.75 -1.87 11.75
CA ARG A 128 13.86 -0.90 11.59
C ARG A 128 15.02 -1.37 10.72
N GLU A 129 14.90 -2.54 10.10
CA GLU A 129 15.88 -3.00 9.11
C GLU A 129 15.78 -2.16 7.84
N THR A 130 16.94 -1.87 7.26
CA THR A 130 17.01 -1.19 5.96
C THR A 130 17.23 -2.23 4.87
N ARG A 131 16.40 -2.19 3.83
CA ARG A 131 16.45 -3.10 2.69
C ARG A 131 16.44 -2.29 1.41
N GLU A 132 17.29 -2.67 0.48
CA GLU A 132 17.26 -2.14 -0.88
C GLU A 132 16.41 -3.05 -1.78
N VAL A 133 15.57 -2.44 -2.62
CA VAL A 133 14.71 -3.15 -3.58
C VAL A 133 14.88 -2.50 -4.94
N ASP A 134 15.09 -3.32 -5.95
CA ASP A 134 15.19 -2.88 -7.34
C ASP A 134 13.81 -2.40 -7.85
N GLY A 135 13.78 -1.18 -8.39
CA GLY A 135 12.62 -0.56 -8.99
C GLY A 135 11.96 -1.39 -10.08
N ALA A 136 12.77 -2.12 -10.86
CA ALA A 136 12.30 -3.00 -11.93
C ALA A 136 11.39 -4.13 -11.41
N THR A 137 11.64 -4.58 -10.17
CA THR A 137 10.89 -5.68 -9.57
C THR A 137 9.54 -5.25 -8.99
N ILE A 138 9.29 -3.94 -8.88
CA ILE A 138 8.11 -3.37 -8.23
C ILE A 138 7.01 -3.21 -9.25
N ARG A 139 6.03 -4.11 -9.21
CA ARG A 139 4.85 -4.06 -10.08
C ARG A 139 3.93 -2.89 -9.73
N ARG A 140 3.71 -2.67 -8.43
CA ARG A 140 2.80 -1.65 -7.92
C ARG A 140 3.30 -1.12 -6.59
N MET A 141 3.23 0.18 -6.40
CA MET A 141 3.59 0.84 -5.14
C MET A 141 2.53 1.89 -4.79
N TYR A 142 1.99 1.84 -3.57
CA TYR A 142 0.93 2.77 -3.18
C TYR A 142 0.90 3.05 -1.68
N ARG A 143 0.34 4.21 -1.31
CA ARG A 143 0.14 4.64 0.09
C ARG A 143 -1.26 4.23 0.54
N PRO A 144 -1.45 3.17 1.37
CA PRO A 144 -2.79 2.65 1.67
C PRO A 144 -3.75 3.69 2.25
N ASN A 145 -3.22 4.61 3.06
CA ASN A 145 -3.96 5.69 3.70
C ASN A 145 -4.07 6.96 2.84
N GLY A 146 -3.28 7.06 1.77
CA GLY A 146 -3.39 8.14 0.78
C GLY A 146 -4.57 7.93 -0.14
N LEU A 147 -4.81 6.68 -0.57
CA LEU A 147 -5.73 6.37 -1.67
C LEU A 147 -7.15 6.93 -1.50
N ALA A 148 -7.62 7.61 -2.55
CA ALA A 148 -9.01 8.03 -2.72
C ALA A 148 -9.93 6.82 -2.95
N LEU A 149 -11.23 6.97 -2.66
CA LEU A 149 -12.24 5.94 -2.92
C LEU A 149 -12.22 5.32 -4.34
N PRO A 150 -12.16 6.10 -5.43
CA PRO A 150 -12.09 5.53 -6.78
C PRO A 150 -10.81 4.70 -6.99
N GLU A 151 -9.68 5.12 -6.42
CA GLU A 151 -8.40 4.40 -6.53
C GLU A 151 -8.44 3.08 -5.76
N ARG A 152 -9.10 3.06 -4.58
CA ARG A 152 -9.33 1.83 -3.81
C ARG A 152 -10.19 0.85 -4.58
N PHE A 153 -11.24 1.32 -5.24
CA PHE A 153 -12.11 0.47 -6.06
C PHE A 153 -11.36 -0.07 -7.28
N ALA A 154 -10.57 0.78 -7.97
CA ALA A 154 -9.71 0.36 -9.06
C ALA A 154 -8.73 -0.74 -8.60
N LEU A 155 -8.07 -0.56 -7.46
CA LEU A 155 -7.11 -1.53 -6.93
C LEU A 155 -7.78 -2.86 -6.55
N TRP A 156 -9.00 -2.82 -6.01
CA TRP A 156 -9.79 -4.02 -5.77
C TRP A 156 -10.15 -4.75 -7.06
N ARG A 157 -10.64 -4.03 -8.08
CA ARG A 157 -10.96 -4.58 -9.39
C ARG A 157 -9.72 -5.20 -10.05
N ASP A 158 -8.59 -4.51 -10.03
CA ASP A 158 -7.34 -4.97 -10.64
C ASP A 158 -6.88 -6.28 -9.98
N ARG A 159 -6.92 -6.37 -8.65
CA ARG A 159 -6.63 -7.62 -7.91
C ARG A 159 -7.60 -8.74 -8.22
N LEU A 160 -8.87 -8.42 -8.43
CA LEU A 160 -9.85 -9.41 -8.86
C LEU A 160 -9.43 -9.94 -10.24
N ILE A 161 -9.27 -9.07 -11.24
CA ILE A 161 -8.85 -9.48 -12.59
C ILE A 161 -7.56 -10.32 -12.57
N GLU A 162 -6.55 -9.89 -11.81
CA GLU A 162 -5.29 -10.63 -11.64
C GLU A 162 -5.53 -12.04 -11.08
N ARG A 163 -6.32 -12.17 -10.00
CA ARG A 163 -6.68 -13.49 -9.45
C ARG A 163 -7.38 -14.36 -10.47
N TRP A 164 -8.32 -13.80 -11.23
CA TRP A 164 -9.08 -14.53 -12.25
C TRP A 164 -8.19 -14.98 -13.43
N ARG A 165 -7.17 -14.18 -13.81
CA ARG A 165 -6.19 -14.56 -14.84
C ARG A 165 -5.27 -15.68 -14.37
N VAL A 166 -4.81 -15.66 -13.11
CA VAL A 166 -3.98 -16.73 -12.53
C VAL A 166 -4.77 -18.05 -12.39
N ILE A 167 -6.09 -17.96 -12.20
CA ILE A 167 -6.99 -19.11 -12.14
C ILE A 167 -7.34 -19.64 -13.56
N SER A 168 -6.96 -18.95 -14.64
CA SER A 168 -7.16 -19.46 -16.00
C SER A 168 -6.22 -20.67 -16.28
N PRO A 169 -6.76 -21.79 -16.76
CA PRO A 169 -6.22 -23.12 -16.51
C PRO A 169 -5.15 -23.53 -17.52
N SER A 170 -3.89 -23.19 -17.27
CA SER A 170 -2.77 -23.91 -17.91
C SER A 170 -2.52 -25.30 -17.29
N ARG A 171 -3.36 -25.74 -16.32
CA ARG A 171 -3.31 -27.04 -15.63
C ARG A 171 -4.44 -28.02 -16.01
N ALA A 172 -4.84 -28.07 -17.28
CA ALA A 172 -5.77 -29.09 -17.79
C ALA A 172 -5.11 -30.16 -18.68
N ARG A 173 -3.78 -30.33 -18.63
CA ARG A 173 -3.08 -31.51 -19.17
C ARG A 173 -2.09 -32.04 -18.16
N MET A 174 -2.60 -32.83 -17.21
CA MET A 174 -1.79 -33.90 -16.64
C MET A 174 -1.78 -35.01 -17.70
N THR A 175 -0.71 -35.10 -18.49
CA THR A 175 -0.44 -36.32 -19.26
C THR A 175 -0.14 -37.41 -18.23
N PRO A 176 -0.90 -38.51 -18.18
CA PRO A 176 -0.56 -39.62 -17.29
C PRO A 176 0.80 -40.20 -17.71
N PRO A 177 1.62 -40.68 -16.75
CA PRO A 177 2.89 -41.33 -17.07
C PRO A 177 2.63 -42.55 -17.97
N ALA A 178 3.45 -42.70 -19.02
CA ALA A 178 3.44 -43.88 -19.87
C ALA A 178 3.79 -45.11 -19.02
N ARG A 179 3.08 -46.21 -19.28
CA ARG A 179 3.20 -47.50 -18.58
C ARG A 179 4.60 -48.09 -18.70
#